data_AF-A0A1I4Z0B9-F1
#
_entry.id   AF-A0A1I4Z0B9-F1
#
_cell.length_a   1.000
_cell.length_b   1.000
_cell.length_c   1.000
_cell.angle_alpha   90.00
_cell.angle_beta   90.00
_cell.angle_gamma   90.00
#
_symmetry.space_group_name_H-M   'P 1'
#
loop_
_entity.id
_entity.type
_entity.pdbx_description
1 polymer ?
#
loop_
_entity_poly.entity_id
_entity_poly.type
_entity_poly.pdbx_seq_one_letter_code
_entity_poly.pdbx_strand_id
1 'polypeptide(L)' 'MNQGKYVFSQLTGYLPQRVFDGFVKKHDGNRYVKHFTCWNQLLCMLFGQLTNRESLRDLIVALDAHSG' A
#
# COMPACT_ATOMS: atom_id res chain seq x y z
N MET A 1 -12.15 -0.11 20.75
CA MET A 1 -11.84 -0.80 19.47
C MET A 1 -12.77 -0.26 18.40
N ASN A 2 -12.25 0.12 17.23
CA ASN A 2 -13.05 0.72 16.16
C ASN A 2 -14.09 -0.31 15.65
N GLN A 3 -15.38 0.02 15.69
CA GLN A 3 -16.47 -0.87 15.26
C GLN A 3 -16.75 -0.79 13.74
N GLY A 4 -15.71 -0.62 12.91
CA GLY A 4 -15.87 -0.46 11.46
C GLY A 4 -14.57 -0.61 10.67
N LYS A 5 -14.66 -0.54 9.33
CA LYS A 5 -13.48 -0.55 8.45
C LYS A 5 -12.62 0.70 8.70
N TYR A 6 -11.30 0.53 8.74
CA TYR A 6 -10.36 1.64 8.81
C TYR A 6 -10.56 2.61 7.63
N VAL A 7 -10.40 3.91 7.88
CA VAL A 7 -10.51 4.96 6.85
C VAL A 7 -9.60 4.66 5.67
N PHE A 8 -8.38 4.20 5.92
CA PHE A 8 -7.45 3.79 4.86
C PHE A 8 -8.02 2.66 3.98
N SER A 9 -8.69 1.67 4.56
CA SER A 9 -9.35 0.59 3.81
C SER A 9 -10.55 1.07 2.99
N GLN A 10 -11.22 2.14 3.42
CA GLN A 10 -12.31 2.74 2.64
C GLN A 10 -11.75 3.51 1.44
N LEU A 11 -10.70 4.31 1.66
CA LEU A 11 -10.04 5.09 0.61
C LEU A 11 -9.43 4.20 -0.47
N THR A 12 -8.73 3.14 -0.08
CA THR A 12 -8.11 2.22 -1.03
C THR A 12 -9.13 1.39 -1.79
N GLY A 13 -10.36 1.26 -1.29
CA GLY A 13 -11.48 0.65 -1.98
C GLY A 13 -11.93 1.39 -3.25
N TYR A 14 -11.58 2.67 -3.40
CA TYR A 14 -11.83 3.44 -4.62
C TYR A 14 -10.75 3.27 -5.69
N LEU A 15 -9.63 2.61 -5.37
CA LEU A 15 -8.56 2.39 -6.34
C LEU A 15 -8.95 1.27 -7.32
N PRO A 16 -8.70 1.43 -8.63
CA PRO A 16 -9.05 0.44 -9.63
C PRO A 16 -8.04 -0.73 -9.66
N GLN A 17 -8.08 -1.58 -8.62
CA GLN A 17 -7.10 -2.67 -8.44
C GLN A 17 -6.96 -3.56 -9.68
N ARG A 18 -8.07 -3.94 -10.32
CA ARG A 18 -8.04 -4.78 -11.53
C ARG A 18 -7.30 -4.13 -12.71
N VAL A 19 -7.43 -2.81 -12.86
CA VAL A 19 -6.71 -2.07 -13.92
C VAL A 19 -5.23 -2.01 -13.58
N PHE A 20 -4.89 -1.75 -12.31
CA PHE A 20 -3.52 -1.76 -11.83
C PHE A 20 -2.85 -3.13 -12.02
N ASP A 21 -3.53 -4.22 -11.68
CA ASP A 21 -3.03 -5.59 -11.87
C ASP A 21 -2.74 -5.88 -13.36
N GLY A 22 -3.54 -5.31 -14.26
CA GLY A 22 -3.28 -5.35 -15.71
C GLY A 22 -1.95 -4.71 -16.08
N PHE A 23 -1.62 -3.55 -15.51
CA PHE A 23 -0.32 -2.89 -15.72
C PHE A 23 0.83 -3.69 -15.10
N VAL A 24 0.66 -4.17 -13.87
CA VAL A 24 1.67 -4.99 -13.19
C VAL A 24 1.99 -6.24 -14.02
N LYS A 25 0.97 -6.91 -14.57
CA LYS A 25 1.16 -8.06 -15.46
C LYS A 25 1.83 -7.68 -16.77
N LYS A 26 1.43 -6.58 -17.41
CA LYS A 26 2.00 -6.10 -18.68
C LYS A 26 3.49 -5.82 -18.56
N HIS A 27 3.94 -5.33 -17.41
CA HIS A 27 5.32 -4.92 -17.18
C HIS A 27 6.13 -5.91 -16.31
N ASP A 28 5.59 -7.09 -16.02
CA ASP A 28 6.23 -8.09 -15.14
C ASP A 28 6.64 -7.48 -13.78
N GLY A 29 5.81 -6.57 -13.25
CA GLY A 29 6.17 -5.74 -12.09
C GLY A 29 6.36 -6.53 -10.79
N ASN A 30 5.71 -7.69 -10.69
CA ASN A 30 5.86 -8.62 -9.55
C ASN A 30 6.90 -9.73 -9.81
N ARG A 31 7.77 -9.59 -10.82
CA ARG A 31 8.80 -10.61 -11.08
C ARG A 31 9.70 -10.79 -9.86
N TYR A 32 9.77 -12.02 -9.36
CA TYR A 32 10.54 -12.41 -8.16
C TYR A 32 10.05 -11.85 -6.82
N VAL A 33 8.89 -11.20 -6.79
CA VAL A 33 8.29 -10.77 -5.52
C VAL A 33 7.89 -12.00 -4.69
N LYS A 34 8.27 -12.01 -3.41
CA LYS A 34 7.90 -13.06 -2.44
C LYS A 34 6.70 -12.68 -1.58
N HIS A 35 6.75 -11.49 -0.97
CA HIS A 35 5.74 -11.05 0.01
C HIS A 35 5.23 -9.62 -0.21
N PHE A 36 6.02 -8.75 -0.85
CA PHE A 36 5.70 -7.33 -1.04
C PHE A 36 5.37 -7.01 -2.49
N THR A 37 4.09 -7.16 -2.87
CA THR A 37 3.60 -6.92 -4.24
C THR A 37 3.62 -5.44 -4.60
N CYS A 38 3.60 -5.13 -5.90
CA CYS A 38 3.38 -3.76 -6.39
C CYS A 38 2.11 -3.13 -5.83
N TRP A 39 1.08 -3.94 -5.53
CA TRP A 39 -0.12 -3.46 -4.85
C TRP A 39 0.19 -3.01 -3.42
N ASN A 40 0.90 -3.84 -2.64
CA ASN A 40 1.35 -3.47 -1.30
C ASN A 40 2.24 -2.21 -1.33
N GLN A 41 3.11 -2.10 -2.33
CA GLN A 41 3.95 -0.92 -2.54
C GLN A 41 3.11 0.34 -2.80
N LEU A 42 2.10 0.26 -3.68
CA LEU A 42 1.19 1.38 -3.94
C LEU A 42 0.47 1.82 -2.66
N LEU A 43 -0.05 0.86 -1.89
CA LEU A 43 -0.73 1.15 -0.63
C LEU A 43 0.21 1.81 0.39
N CYS A 44 1.45 1.33 0.54
CA CYS A 44 2.43 1.94 1.44
C CYS A 44 2.74 3.38 1.02
N MET A 45 2.94 3.63 -0.28
CA MET A 45 3.21 4.97 -0.78
C MET A 45 2.02 5.91 -0.55
N LEU A 46 0.79 5.44 -0.81
CA LEU A 46 -0.42 6.22 -0.54
C LEU A 46 -0.56 6.55 0.95
N PHE A 47 -0.28 5.59 1.83
CA PHE A 47 -0.27 5.84 3.28
C PHE A 47 0.76 6.90 3.67
N GLY A 48 1.95 6.86 3.08
CA GLY A 48 2.97 7.89 3.29
C GLY A 48 2.49 9.30 2.92
N GLN A 49 1.83 9.44 1.77
CA GLN A 49 1.25 10.72 1.33
C GLN A 49 0.14 11.20 2.26
N LEU A 50 -0.80 10.31 2.63
CA LEU A 50 -1.92 10.65 3.51
C LEU A 50 -1.49 11.00 4.95
N THR A 51 -0.35 10.47 5.39
CA THR A 51 0.19 10.73 6.73
C THR A 51 1.32 11.76 6.73
N ASN A 52 1.53 12.47 5.62
CA ASN A 52 2.55 13.50 5.44
C ASN A 52 3.96 13.03 5.88
N ARG A 53 4.35 11.81 5.51
CA ARG A 53 5.70 11.30 5.80
C ARG A 53 6.71 12.00 4.91
N GLU A 54 7.73 12.59 5.53
CA GLU A 54 8.78 13.34 4.84
C GLU A 54 9.79 12.42 4.12
N SER A 55 9.90 11.16 4.56
CA SER A 55 10.81 10.20 3.95
C SER A 55 10.27 8.77 3.91
N LEU A 56 10.85 7.95 3.02
CA LEU A 56 10.59 6.51 3.00
C LEU A 56 11.01 5.82 4.30
N ARG A 57 12.04 6.35 4.98
CA ARG A 57 12.47 5.84 6.29
C ARG A 57 11.38 6.03 7.33
N ASP A 58 10.79 7.23 7.40
CA ASP A 58 9.71 7.52 8.35
C ASP A 58 8.45 6.70 8.06
N LEU A 59 8.19 6.44 6.77
CA LEU A 59 7.12 5.54 6.34
C LEU A 59 7.35 4.10 6.82
N ILE A 60 8.56 3.56 6.64
CA ILE A 60 8.89 2.19 7.08
C ILE A 60 8.77 2.07 8.60
N VAL A 61 9.31 3.02 9.36
CA VAL A 61 9.20 3.03 10.83
C VAL A 61 7.74 3.03 11.27
N ALA A 62 6.88 3.81 10.60
CA ALA A 62 5.45 3.83 10.89
C ALA A 62 4.77 2.50 10.56
N LEU A 63 5.14 1.82 9.47
CA LEU A 63 4.57 0.53 9.10
C LEU A 63 5.03 -0.59 10.04
N ASP A 64 6.32 -0.62 10.41
CA ASP A 64 6.88 -1.62 11.31
C ASP A 64 6.27 -1.54 12.72
N ALA A 65 5.92 -0.34 13.18
CA ALA A 65 5.22 -0.16 14.45
C ALA A 65 3.83 -0.85 14.50
N HIS A 66 3.24 -1.17 13.35
CA HIS A 66 1.96 -1.85 13.23
C HIS A 66 2.08 -3.33 12.84
N SER A 67 3.30 -3.87 12.76
CA SER A 67 3.57 -5.29 12.44
C SER A 67 3.48 -6.24 13.64
N GLY A 68 3.01 -5.74 14.80
CA GLY A 68 2.85 -6.49 16.06
C GLY A 68 1.45 -7.05 16.28
#